data_AF-A0AAJ7NEW9-F1
#
_entry.id   AF-A0AAJ7NEW9-F1
#
_cell.length_a   1.000
_cell.length_b   1.000
_cell.length_c   1.000
_cell.angle_alpha   90.00
_cell.angle_beta   90.00
_cell.angle_gamma   90.00
#
_symmetry.space_group_name_H-M   'P 1'
#
loop_
_entity.id
_entity.type
_entity.pdbx_description
1 polymer ?
#
loop_
_entity_poly.entity_id
_entity_poly.type
_entity_poly.pdbx_seq_one_letter_code
_entity_poly.pdbx_strand_id
1 'polypeptide(L)'
;MNPQVMLASVLAVVFIGFVAYRMKVRSLDNDLSTMPPLVDNSSLEEDLKDILAFVPMHEAKRIIEDYMKYDAQIGDTVTFIDDQKRFIAKEFEKMKEFEKLVRFLRENGLDVDGWQEKIRLFWKTSPRYKRFDPNIANGGLTVMINKILETVPMDELHELLRQKVKYSGSFRRFIHLLRSRDFRDFCDAVEENDVLHHHYFWAKEAGLEITFAIELFNELYTHLTESLTSVHPSRL
;
A
#
# COMPACT_ATOMS: atom_id res chain seq x y z
N MET A 1 -6.63 -19.93 5.23
CA MET A 1 -5.75 -18.77 4.95
C MET A 1 -5.53 -18.04 6.28
N ASN A 2 -4.59 -17.10 6.38
CA ASN A 2 -4.22 -16.47 7.66
C ASN A 2 -4.60 -14.97 7.65
N PRO A 3 -5.15 -14.43 8.75
CA PRO A 3 -5.54 -13.04 8.91
C PRO A 3 -4.55 -11.93 8.50
N GLN A 4 -3.29 -12.27 8.28
CA GLN A 4 -2.18 -11.34 8.09
C GLN A 4 -1.86 -11.08 6.61
N VAL A 5 -2.49 -11.79 5.67
CA VAL A 5 -2.36 -11.56 4.20
C VAL A 5 -2.92 -10.19 3.81
N MET A 6 -3.86 -9.67 4.60
CA MET A 6 -4.68 -8.51 4.29
C MET A 6 -4.03 -7.19 4.72
N LEU A 7 -3.34 -7.15 5.86
CA LEU A 7 -2.45 -6.02 6.18
C LEU A 7 -1.29 -5.93 5.18
N ALA A 8 -0.90 -7.05 4.55
CA ALA A 8 0.20 -7.09 3.58
C ALA A 8 -0.10 -6.49 2.23
N SER A 9 -1.28 -6.77 1.71
CA SER A 9 -1.73 -6.25 0.43
C SER A 9 -2.13 -4.78 0.55
N VAL A 10 -2.74 -4.37 1.66
CA VAL A 10 -3.12 -2.96 1.87
C VAL A 10 -1.90 -2.11 2.26
N LEU A 11 -1.00 -2.54 3.15
CA LEU A 11 0.14 -1.71 3.58
C LEU A 11 1.28 -1.62 2.55
N ALA A 12 1.54 -2.68 1.77
CA ALA A 12 2.54 -2.60 0.70
C ALA A 12 2.06 -1.70 -0.44
N VAL A 13 0.76 -1.76 -0.76
CA VAL A 13 0.13 -0.87 -1.74
C VAL A 13 0.09 0.56 -1.19
N VAL A 14 -0.37 0.79 0.04
CA VAL A 14 -0.37 2.11 0.72
C VAL A 14 1.02 2.77 0.74
N PHE A 15 2.10 2.00 0.96
CA PHE A 15 3.46 2.54 1.03
C PHE A 15 4.06 2.89 -0.34
N ILE A 16 3.88 2.04 -1.34
CA ILE A 16 4.15 2.37 -2.76
C ILE A 16 3.25 3.53 -3.22
N GLY A 17 2.21 3.76 -2.42
CA GLY A 17 1.05 4.47 -2.80
C GLY A 17 1.14 5.98 -2.78
N PHE A 18 1.45 6.42 -1.59
CA PHE A 18 1.59 7.82 -1.29
C PHE A 18 2.92 8.40 -1.77
N VAL A 19 3.93 7.54 -1.94
CA VAL A 19 5.12 7.86 -2.73
C VAL A 19 4.68 8.45 -4.08
N ALA A 20 3.76 7.77 -4.74
CA ALA A 20 3.20 8.19 -6.02
C ALA A 20 2.41 9.52 -5.96
N TYR A 21 1.80 9.85 -4.81
CA TYR A 21 1.09 11.12 -4.59
C TYR A 21 2.03 12.34 -4.47
N ARG A 22 3.14 12.26 -3.73
CA ARG A 22 4.13 13.37 -3.64
C ARG A 22 4.85 13.62 -4.97
N MET A 23 4.89 12.62 -5.84
CA MET A 23 5.41 12.72 -7.20
C MET A 23 4.54 13.56 -8.15
N LYS A 24 3.32 13.98 -7.72
CA LYS A 24 2.51 14.97 -8.46
C LYS A 24 3.14 16.37 -8.49
N VAL A 25 4.20 16.63 -7.70
CA VAL A 25 4.79 17.96 -7.51
C VAL A 25 5.99 18.28 -8.40
N ARG A 26 6.55 17.34 -9.17
CA ARG A 26 7.61 17.68 -10.15
C ARG A 26 7.66 16.69 -11.29
N SER A 27 7.49 17.21 -12.51
CA SER A 27 7.58 16.46 -13.76
C SER A 27 8.81 16.92 -14.53
N LEU A 28 9.60 15.96 -15.01
CA LEU A 28 10.49 16.17 -16.17
C LEU A 28 10.30 15.03 -17.18
N ASP A 29 10.38 15.41 -18.45
CA ASP A 29 10.00 14.66 -19.64
C ASP A 29 10.92 13.50 -20.01
N ASN A 30 10.35 12.46 -20.64
CA ASN A 30 10.81 11.95 -21.94
C ASN A 30 9.94 10.82 -22.53
N ASP A 31 10.00 10.72 -23.86
CA ASP A 31 9.13 10.00 -24.81
C ASP A 31 9.28 8.46 -24.79
N LEU A 32 8.16 7.73 -24.71
CA LEU A 32 8.09 6.28 -24.45
C LEU A 32 7.53 5.47 -25.63
N SER A 33 7.33 6.07 -26.80
CA SER A 33 6.52 5.53 -27.88
C SER A 33 7.19 4.48 -28.80
N THR A 34 8.46 4.10 -28.59
CA THR A 34 9.20 3.27 -29.56
C THR A 34 9.78 1.96 -29.02
N MET A 35 8.97 1.03 -28.50
CA MET A 35 9.53 -0.24 -28.01
C MET A 35 8.92 -1.55 -28.51
N PRO A 36 9.79 -2.53 -28.85
CA PRO A 36 9.38 -3.82 -29.39
C PRO A 36 8.69 -4.69 -28.31
N PRO A 37 7.86 -5.67 -28.73
CA PRO A 37 7.19 -6.56 -27.79
C PRO A 37 8.22 -7.44 -27.08
N LEU A 38 8.31 -7.30 -25.76
CA LEU A 38 9.17 -8.13 -24.92
C LEU A 38 8.51 -9.49 -24.68
N VAL A 39 9.28 -10.56 -24.89
CA VAL A 39 9.01 -11.88 -24.30
C VAL A 39 9.39 -11.75 -22.82
N ASP A 40 8.39 -11.64 -21.98
CA ASP A 40 8.52 -11.14 -20.62
C ASP A 40 8.70 -12.28 -19.60
N ASN A 41 9.87 -12.33 -18.96
CA ASN A 41 10.16 -13.20 -17.81
C ASN A 41 10.04 -12.44 -16.46
N SER A 42 9.45 -11.23 -16.42
CA SER A 42 9.30 -10.47 -15.17
C SER A 42 8.34 -11.13 -14.17
N SER A 43 8.59 -10.87 -12.89
CA SER A 43 7.73 -11.30 -11.78
C SER A 43 7.33 -10.12 -10.90
N LEU A 44 6.13 -10.17 -10.32
CA LEU A 44 5.68 -9.17 -9.35
C LEU A 44 6.56 -9.13 -8.10
N GLU A 45 7.19 -10.25 -7.74
CA GLU A 45 8.14 -10.29 -6.62
C GLU A 45 9.38 -9.43 -6.89
N GLU A 46 9.94 -9.49 -8.09
CA GLU A 46 11.06 -8.63 -8.50
C GLU A 46 10.64 -7.18 -8.62
N ASP A 47 9.46 -6.91 -9.21
CA ASP A 47 8.93 -5.55 -9.31
C ASP A 47 8.74 -4.90 -7.93
N LEU A 48 8.18 -5.65 -6.98
CA LEU A 48 8.01 -5.19 -5.60
C LEU A 48 9.35 -4.99 -4.90
N LYS A 49 10.33 -5.89 -5.09
CA LYS A 49 11.68 -5.74 -4.50
C LYS A 49 12.40 -4.50 -5.02
N ASP A 50 12.33 -4.26 -6.34
CA ASP A 50 12.95 -3.09 -6.95
C ASP A 50 12.34 -1.79 -6.42
N ILE A 51 11.01 -1.75 -6.25
CA ILE A 51 10.32 -0.60 -5.65
C ILE A 51 10.73 -0.41 -4.19
N LEU A 52 10.76 -1.49 -3.40
CA LEU A 52 11.12 -1.41 -1.98
C LEU A 52 12.59 -1.11 -1.73
N ALA A 53 13.48 -1.30 -2.71
CA ALA A 53 14.88 -0.92 -2.60
C ALA A 53 15.09 0.59 -2.42
N PHE A 54 14.12 1.40 -2.83
CA PHE A 54 14.11 2.85 -2.62
C PHE A 54 13.72 3.26 -1.21
N VAL A 55 13.21 2.33 -0.42
CA VAL A 55 12.75 2.58 0.94
C VAL A 55 13.87 2.25 1.91
N PRO A 56 14.39 3.21 2.70
CA PRO A 56 15.37 2.94 3.75
C PRO A 56 14.72 2.15 4.90
N MET A 57 14.57 0.83 4.73
CA MET A 57 13.74 -0.04 5.58
C MET A 57 14.07 0.07 7.08
N HIS A 58 15.35 0.27 7.43
CA HIS A 58 15.76 0.46 8.81
C HIS A 58 15.25 1.80 9.40
N GLU A 59 15.35 2.89 8.64
CA GLU A 59 14.88 4.20 9.07
C GLU A 59 13.36 4.29 9.09
N ALA A 60 12.69 3.76 8.05
CA ALA A 60 11.24 3.64 8.01
C ALA A 60 10.73 2.86 9.23
N LYS A 61 11.34 1.71 9.55
CA LYS A 61 11.02 0.92 10.75
C LYS A 61 11.20 1.74 12.03
N ARG A 62 12.32 2.46 12.19
CA ARG A 62 12.57 3.30 13.37
C ARG A 62 11.49 4.37 13.53
N ILE A 63 11.13 5.07 12.46
CA ILE A 63 10.08 6.08 12.46
C ILE A 63 8.76 5.46 12.91
N ILE A 64 8.34 4.36 12.28
CA ILE A 64 7.10 3.67 12.66
C ILE A 64 7.10 3.28 14.14
N GLU A 65 8.19 2.65 14.61
CA GLU A 65 8.28 2.23 16.01
C GLU A 65 8.22 3.40 17.00
N ASP A 66 8.77 4.56 16.65
CA ASP A 66 8.72 5.74 17.50
C ASP A 66 7.29 6.30 17.59
N TYR A 67 6.56 6.36 16.47
CA TYR A 67 5.15 6.73 16.50
C TYR A 67 4.30 5.72 17.27
N MET A 68 4.52 4.42 17.10
CA MET A 68 3.82 3.38 17.87
C MET A 68 4.05 3.51 19.38
N LYS A 69 5.24 3.94 19.81
CA LYS A 69 5.58 4.10 21.24
C LYS A 69 5.07 5.43 21.81
N TYR A 70 5.09 6.50 21.01
CA TYR A 70 5.08 7.87 21.50
C TYR A 70 3.99 8.80 20.94
N ASP A 71 3.31 8.41 19.87
CA ASP A 71 2.14 9.13 19.35
C ASP A 71 0.86 8.46 19.86
N ALA A 72 -0.01 9.22 20.53
CA ALA A 72 -1.21 8.67 21.15
C ALA A 72 -2.21 8.15 20.11
N GLN A 73 -2.39 8.86 19.01
CA GLN A 73 -3.34 8.51 17.95
C GLN A 73 -2.91 7.23 17.22
N ILE A 74 -1.60 7.08 16.99
CA ILE A 74 -1.04 5.83 16.45
C ILE A 74 -1.12 4.70 17.47
N GLY A 75 -0.84 4.97 18.75
CA GLY A 75 -1.00 4.00 19.82
C GLY A 75 -2.41 3.40 19.86
N ASP A 76 -3.43 4.26 19.88
CA ASP A 76 -4.84 3.85 19.89
C ASP A 76 -5.22 3.07 18.63
N THR A 77 -4.72 3.51 17.46
CA THR A 77 -4.95 2.82 16.17
C THR A 77 -4.35 1.42 16.17
N VAL A 78 -3.14 1.26 16.72
CA VAL A 78 -2.47 -0.05 16.82
C VAL A 78 -3.23 -0.99 17.76
N THR A 79 -3.68 -0.49 18.90
CA THR A 79 -4.50 -1.27 19.84
C THR A 79 -5.79 -1.74 19.19
N PHE A 80 -6.51 -0.85 18.50
CA PHE A 80 -7.71 -1.23 17.76
C PHE A 80 -7.44 -2.31 16.72
N ILE A 81 -6.39 -2.16 15.91
CA ILE A 81 -6.00 -3.17 14.91
C ILE A 81 -5.68 -4.51 15.60
N ASP A 82 -4.98 -4.50 16.73
CA ASP A 82 -4.65 -5.71 17.49
C ASP A 82 -5.89 -6.50 17.93
N ASP A 83 -6.93 -5.78 18.34
CA ASP A 83 -8.20 -6.34 18.78
C ASP A 83 -9.06 -6.84 17.61
N GLN A 84 -9.10 -6.07 16.51
CA GLN A 84 -10.03 -6.32 15.40
C GLN A 84 -9.47 -7.19 14.28
N LYS A 85 -8.14 -7.29 14.10
CA LYS A 85 -7.50 -7.96 12.94
C LYS A 85 -7.99 -9.37 12.65
N ARG A 86 -8.35 -10.16 13.68
CA ARG A 86 -8.85 -11.53 13.49
C ARG A 86 -10.27 -11.56 12.90
N PHE A 87 -11.11 -10.58 13.22
CA PHE A 87 -12.46 -10.48 12.70
C PHE A 87 -12.44 -9.97 11.27
N ILE A 88 -11.74 -8.85 11.06
CA ILE A 88 -11.59 -8.23 9.75
C ILE A 88 -11.08 -9.27 8.74
N ALA A 89 -10.02 -10.00 9.09
CA ALA A 89 -9.46 -10.92 8.11
C ALA A 89 -10.28 -12.20 7.87
N LYS A 90 -11.11 -12.62 8.84
CA LYS A 90 -12.10 -13.69 8.60
C LYS A 90 -13.13 -13.27 7.57
N GLU A 91 -13.46 -11.98 7.47
CA GLU A 91 -14.38 -11.48 6.45
C GLU A 91 -13.75 -11.54 5.06
N PHE A 92 -12.50 -11.10 4.91
CA PHE A 92 -11.77 -11.24 3.66
C PHE A 92 -11.58 -12.70 3.23
N GLU A 93 -11.33 -13.62 4.17
CA GLU A 93 -11.24 -15.05 3.86
C GLU A 93 -12.53 -15.65 3.30
N LYS A 94 -13.68 -15.03 3.53
CA LYS A 94 -14.99 -15.46 2.99
C LYS A 94 -15.28 -14.86 1.61
N MET A 95 -14.57 -13.81 1.21
CA MET A 95 -14.77 -13.11 -0.06
C MET A 95 -14.11 -13.87 -1.21
N LYS A 96 -14.89 -14.29 -2.19
CA LYS A 96 -14.37 -14.96 -3.39
C LYS A 96 -13.51 -14.00 -4.22
N GLU A 97 -13.87 -12.73 -4.20
CA GLU A 97 -13.19 -11.62 -4.85
C GLU A 97 -11.78 -11.44 -4.27
N PHE A 98 -11.63 -11.54 -2.95
CA PHE A 98 -10.32 -11.53 -2.29
C PHE A 98 -9.46 -12.74 -2.69
N GLU A 99 -10.04 -13.95 -2.71
CA GLU A 99 -9.33 -15.15 -3.17
C GLU A 99 -8.84 -15.00 -4.62
N LYS A 100 -9.67 -14.45 -5.52
CA LYS A 100 -9.29 -14.17 -6.90
C LYS A 100 -8.09 -13.21 -6.97
N LEU A 101 -8.07 -12.15 -6.18
CA LEU A 101 -6.94 -11.21 -6.14
C LEU A 101 -5.66 -11.89 -5.63
N VAL A 102 -5.73 -12.66 -4.55
CA VAL A 102 -4.58 -13.40 -4.01
C VAL A 102 -4.04 -14.40 -5.03
N ARG A 103 -4.93 -15.13 -5.72
CA ARG A 103 -4.55 -16.06 -6.78
C ARG A 103 -3.85 -15.33 -7.92
N PHE A 104 -4.39 -14.22 -8.40
CA PHE A 104 -3.76 -13.40 -9.43
C PHE A 104 -2.33 -13.00 -9.04
N LEU A 105 -2.12 -12.52 -7.82
CA LEU A 105 -0.80 -12.10 -7.36
C LEU A 105 0.20 -13.26 -7.40
N ARG A 106 -0.19 -14.45 -6.92
CA ARG A 106 0.63 -15.67 -6.96
C ARG A 106 0.92 -16.12 -8.39
N GLU A 107 -0.08 -16.15 -9.27
CA GLU A 107 0.07 -16.52 -10.68
C GLU A 107 1.00 -15.57 -11.45
N ASN A 108 1.11 -14.33 -10.98
CA ASN A 108 2.04 -13.33 -11.52
C ASN A 108 3.38 -13.28 -10.77
N GLY A 109 3.70 -14.32 -10.00
CA GLY A 109 5.01 -14.54 -9.42
C GLY A 109 5.27 -13.86 -8.08
N LEU A 110 4.25 -13.30 -7.41
CA LEU A 110 4.40 -12.74 -6.06
C LEU A 110 4.41 -13.85 -5.00
N ASP A 111 5.41 -13.84 -4.11
CA ASP A 111 5.46 -14.74 -2.94
C ASP A 111 4.55 -14.21 -1.81
N VAL A 112 3.23 -14.35 -2.03
CA VAL A 112 2.21 -13.84 -1.09
C VAL A 112 2.41 -14.41 0.32
N ASP A 113 2.79 -15.69 0.44
CA ASP A 113 2.97 -16.35 1.73
C ASP A 113 4.23 -15.84 2.46
N GLY A 114 5.32 -15.58 1.73
CA GLY A 114 6.51 -14.94 2.28
C GLY A 114 6.25 -13.51 2.75
N TRP A 115 5.47 -12.71 2.00
CA TRP A 115 5.07 -11.36 2.42
C TRP A 115 4.18 -11.37 3.66
N GLN A 116 3.22 -12.29 3.72
CA GLN A 116 2.39 -12.51 4.89
C GLN A 116 3.25 -12.78 6.13
N GLU A 117 4.25 -13.67 6.02
CA GLU A 117 5.13 -14.01 7.13
C GLU A 117 5.99 -12.82 7.59
N LYS A 118 6.58 -12.06 6.66
CA LYS A 118 7.35 -10.85 6.99
C LYS A 118 6.52 -9.86 7.81
N ILE A 119 5.26 -9.66 7.44
CA ILE A 119 4.38 -8.72 8.14
C ILE A 119 3.91 -9.26 9.47
N ARG A 120 3.63 -10.56 9.56
CA ARG A 120 3.38 -11.22 10.83
C ARG A 120 4.53 -11.00 11.80
N LEU A 121 5.77 -11.17 11.35
CA LEU A 121 6.97 -10.99 12.16
C LEU A 121 7.16 -9.52 12.55
N PHE A 122 6.98 -8.58 11.63
CA PHE A 122 6.99 -7.16 11.91
C PHE A 122 5.98 -6.80 13.01
N TRP A 123 4.71 -7.21 12.85
CA TRP A 123 3.67 -6.93 13.83
C TRP A 123 3.93 -7.61 15.17
N LYS A 124 4.41 -8.86 15.18
CA LYS A 124 4.75 -9.59 16.41
C LYS A 124 5.87 -8.92 17.21
N THR A 125 6.80 -8.27 16.52
CA THR A 125 7.95 -7.57 17.12
C THR A 125 7.69 -6.08 17.34
N SER A 126 6.52 -5.59 16.93
CA SER A 126 6.18 -4.18 17.05
C SER A 126 6.05 -3.75 18.52
N PRO A 127 6.52 -2.55 18.86
CA PRO A 127 6.42 -2.03 20.21
C PRO A 127 4.98 -1.73 20.56
N ARG A 128 4.66 -1.86 21.86
CA ARG A 128 3.41 -1.33 22.41
C ARG A 128 3.55 0.17 22.67
N TYR A 129 2.42 0.86 22.66
CA TYR A 129 2.32 2.22 23.16
C TYR A 129 2.91 2.31 24.57
N LYS A 130 3.75 3.32 24.79
CA LYS A 130 4.43 3.55 26.09
C LYS A 130 3.83 4.73 26.82
N ARG A 131 3.83 5.89 26.16
CA ARG A 131 3.34 7.17 26.66
C ARG A 131 3.35 8.17 25.53
N PHE A 132 2.54 9.20 25.62
CA PHE A 132 2.62 10.33 24.69
C PHE A 132 3.91 11.13 24.95
N ASP A 133 4.72 11.34 23.90
CA ASP A 133 5.94 12.15 23.97
C ASP A 133 6.10 12.96 22.66
N PRO A 134 5.54 14.19 22.59
CA PRO A 134 5.47 14.97 21.37
C PRO A 134 6.83 15.45 20.85
N ASN A 135 7.88 15.36 21.67
CA ASN A 135 9.25 15.66 21.24
C ASN A 135 9.84 14.54 20.37
N ILE A 136 9.29 13.32 20.46
CA ILE A 136 9.74 12.15 19.70
C ILE A 136 8.80 11.92 18.50
N ALA A 137 7.50 11.82 18.76
CA ALA A 137 6.49 11.58 17.73
C ALA A 137 5.20 12.34 18.04
N ASN A 138 4.69 13.04 17.02
CA ASN A 138 3.45 13.80 17.09
C ASN A 138 2.91 14.03 15.68
N GLY A 139 1.59 14.23 15.57
CA GLY A 139 0.92 14.51 14.31
C GLY A 139 0.44 13.28 13.55
N GLY A 140 0.39 12.13 14.23
CA GLY A 140 -0.32 10.96 13.75
C GLY A 140 0.24 10.36 12.46
N LEU A 141 -0.63 9.72 11.68
CA LEU A 141 -0.25 8.93 10.52
C LEU A 141 0.29 9.81 9.39
N THR A 142 -0.26 11.02 9.23
CA THR A 142 0.19 11.98 8.22
C THR A 142 1.67 12.35 8.42
N VAL A 143 2.05 12.79 9.63
CA VAL A 143 3.42 13.22 9.89
C VAL A 143 4.36 12.02 9.95
N MET A 144 3.91 10.86 10.41
CA MET A 144 4.69 9.62 10.34
C MET A 144 5.07 9.27 8.91
N ILE A 145 4.08 9.22 8.01
CA ILE A 145 4.30 8.85 6.61
C ILE A 145 5.16 9.91 5.89
N ASN A 146 4.91 11.20 6.12
CA ASN A 146 5.72 12.27 5.52
C ASN A 146 7.21 12.15 5.92
N LYS A 147 7.49 11.88 7.20
CA LYS A 147 8.87 11.64 7.65
C LYS A 147 9.53 10.45 6.96
N ILE A 148 8.78 9.39 6.68
CA ILE A 148 9.33 8.25 5.95
C ILE A 148 9.57 8.63 4.48
N LEU A 149 8.62 9.32 3.84
CA LEU A 149 8.76 9.75 2.45
C LEU A 149 9.93 10.69 2.21
N GLU A 150 10.26 11.54 3.17
CA GLU A 150 11.43 12.43 3.10
C GLU A 150 12.76 11.66 2.99
N THR A 151 12.76 10.37 3.34
CA THR A 151 13.93 9.49 3.22
C THR A 151 14.01 8.77 1.88
N VAL A 152 12.95 8.80 1.07
CA VAL A 152 12.83 8.06 -0.19
C VAL A 152 13.28 8.94 -1.37
N PRO A 153 14.12 8.43 -2.30
CA PRO A 153 14.45 9.13 -3.53
C PRO A 153 13.24 9.14 -4.48
N MET A 154 12.37 10.14 -4.32
CA MET A 154 11.05 10.17 -4.95
C MET A 154 11.09 10.29 -6.48
N ASP A 155 12.03 11.06 -7.00
CA ASP A 155 12.15 11.29 -8.44
C ASP A 155 12.65 10.02 -9.14
N GLU A 156 13.64 9.34 -8.56
CA GLU A 156 14.16 8.09 -9.09
C GLU A 156 13.15 6.94 -8.97
N LEU A 157 12.37 6.91 -7.89
CA LEU A 157 11.29 5.95 -7.72
C LEU A 157 10.16 6.18 -8.75
N HIS A 158 9.85 7.43 -9.09
CA HIS A 158 8.92 7.71 -10.18
C HIS A 158 9.41 7.14 -11.51
N GLU A 159 10.67 7.37 -11.84
CA GLU A 159 11.25 6.88 -13.08
C GLU A 159 11.26 5.35 -13.11
N LEU A 160 11.57 4.69 -11.98
CA LEU A 160 11.45 3.23 -11.87
C LEU A 160 10.02 2.78 -12.18
N LEU A 161 9.00 3.40 -11.60
CA LEU A 161 7.60 3.03 -11.84
C LEU A 161 7.21 3.20 -13.32
N ARG A 162 7.66 4.26 -13.99
CA ARG A 162 7.45 4.45 -15.45
C ARG A 162 8.14 3.36 -16.26
N GLN A 163 9.36 3.00 -15.90
CA GLN A 163 10.07 1.88 -16.53
C GLN A 163 9.34 0.55 -16.31
N LYS A 164 8.87 0.27 -15.10
CA LYS A 164 8.08 -0.93 -14.79
C LYS A 164 6.81 -1.01 -15.65
N VAL A 165 6.08 0.10 -15.81
CA VAL A 165 4.93 0.17 -16.74
C VAL A 165 5.33 -0.11 -18.18
N LYS A 166 6.51 0.32 -18.64
CA LYS A 166 6.94 0.13 -20.04
C LYS A 166 7.46 -1.28 -20.30
N TYR A 167 8.27 -1.81 -19.38
CA TYR A 167 9.12 -2.98 -19.62
C TYR A 167 8.68 -4.24 -18.87
N SER A 168 8.08 -4.10 -17.68
CA SER A 168 7.60 -5.26 -16.91
C SER A 168 6.17 -5.62 -17.35
N GLY A 169 5.99 -6.80 -17.93
CA GLY A 169 4.65 -7.28 -18.23
C GLY A 169 3.90 -7.75 -16.98
N SER A 170 4.58 -8.27 -15.96
CA SER A 170 3.95 -8.60 -14.66
C SER A 170 3.41 -7.33 -13.96
N PHE A 171 4.20 -6.25 -13.90
CA PHE A 171 3.74 -4.96 -13.40
C PHE A 171 2.55 -4.42 -14.20
N ARG A 172 2.61 -4.46 -15.54
CA ARG A 172 1.48 -4.05 -16.38
C ARG A 172 0.23 -4.86 -16.13
N ARG A 173 0.35 -6.19 -15.95
CA ARG A 173 -0.78 -7.05 -15.59
C ARG A 173 -1.37 -6.64 -14.25
N PHE A 174 -0.55 -6.29 -13.26
CA PHE A 174 -1.02 -5.76 -11.99
C PHE A 174 -1.77 -4.42 -12.15
N ILE A 175 -1.24 -3.47 -12.92
CA ILE A 175 -1.96 -2.21 -13.21
C ILE A 175 -3.29 -2.49 -13.94
N HIS A 176 -3.31 -3.45 -14.86
CA HIS A 176 -4.54 -3.86 -15.54
C HIS A 176 -5.55 -4.50 -14.58
N LEU A 177 -5.10 -5.34 -13.64
CA LEU A 177 -5.94 -5.89 -12.58
C LEU A 177 -6.60 -4.77 -11.78
N LEU A 178 -5.87 -3.73 -11.37
CA LEU A 178 -6.44 -2.61 -10.61
C LEU A 178 -7.55 -1.86 -11.39
N ARG A 179 -7.50 -1.86 -12.71
CA ARG A 179 -8.56 -1.28 -13.58
C ARG A 179 -9.67 -2.26 -13.94
N SER A 180 -9.52 -3.52 -13.58
CA SER A 180 -10.40 -4.59 -14.03
C SER A 180 -11.72 -4.58 -13.28
N ARG A 181 -12.70 -5.28 -13.86
CA ARG A 181 -13.95 -5.56 -13.17
C ARG A 181 -13.73 -6.41 -11.92
N ASP A 182 -12.81 -7.38 -11.93
CA ASP A 182 -12.55 -8.22 -10.75
C ASP A 182 -12.06 -7.39 -9.54
N PHE A 183 -11.28 -6.32 -9.77
CA PHE A 183 -10.88 -5.42 -8.68
C PHE A 183 -12.03 -4.53 -8.21
N ARG A 184 -12.90 -4.08 -9.12
CA ARG A 184 -14.12 -3.36 -8.74
C ARG A 184 -15.07 -4.23 -7.93
N ASP A 185 -15.33 -5.46 -8.38
CA ASP A 185 -16.18 -6.41 -7.68
C ASP A 185 -15.63 -6.69 -6.26
N PHE A 186 -14.29 -6.71 -6.09
CA PHE A 186 -13.67 -6.77 -4.77
C PHE A 186 -13.93 -5.54 -3.91
N CYS A 187 -13.79 -4.33 -4.46
CA CYS A 187 -14.13 -3.09 -3.74
C CYS A 187 -15.59 -3.08 -3.31
N ASP A 188 -16.51 -3.42 -4.23
CA ASP A 188 -17.95 -3.50 -3.96
C ASP A 188 -18.23 -4.52 -2.83
N ALA A 189 -17.60 -5.71 -2.88
CA ALA A 189 -17.74 -6.72 -1.82
C ALA A 189 -17.22 -6.26 -0.44
N VAL A 190 -16.21 -5.39 -0.40
CA VAL A 190 -15.72 -4.78 0.84
C VAL A 190 -16.71 -3.73 1.37
N GLU A 191 -17.23 -2.88 0.48
CA GLU A 191 -18.19 -1.82 0.83
C GLU A 191 -19.55 -2.39 1.30
N GLU A 192 -19.99 -3.50 0.70
CA GLU A 192 -21.25 -4.19 1.03
C GLU A 192 -21.13 -5.10 2.28
N ASN A 193 -19.94 -5.28 2.85
CA ASN A 193 -19.75 -6.14 4.01
C ASN A 193 -20.10 -5.42 5.33
N ASP A 194 -21.23 -5.79 5.92
CA ASP A 194 -21.73 -5.21 7.19
C ASP A 194 -20.72 -5.27 8.35
N VAL A 195 -19.94 -6.34 8.47
CA VAL A 195 -18.97 -6.52 9.56
C VAL A 195 -17.78 -5.56 9.37
N LEU A 196 -17.26 -5.45 8.16
CA LEU A 196 -16.22 -4.49 7.82
C LEU A 196 -16.70 -3.05 8.01
N HIS A 197 -17.92 -2.74 7.54
CA HIS A 197 -18.51 -1.43 7.72
C HIS A 197 -18.71 -1.09 9.21
N HIS A 198 -19.10 -2.06 10.03
CA HIS A 198 -19.19 -1.88 11.49
C HIS A 198 -17.84 -1.54 12.12
N HIS A 199 -16.77 -2.27 11.77
CA HIS A 199 -15.43 -1.97 12.28
C HIS A 199 -14.92 -0.60 11.80
N TYR A 200 -15.18 -0.23 10.55
CA TYR A 200 -14.86 1.09 10.02
C TYR A 200 -15.59 2.22 10.77
N PHE A 201 -16.88 2.05 11.03
CA PHE A 201 -17.68 3.01 11.79
C PHE A 201 -17.07 3.27 13.18
N TRP A 202 -16.75 2.22 13.94
CA TRP A 202 -16.15 2.38 15.27
C TRP A 202 -14.75 3.00 15.23
N ALA A 203 -13.96 2.65 14.22
CA ALA A 203 -12.65 3.26 14.03
C ALA A 203 -12.76 4.78 13.80
N LYS A 204 -13.74 5.19 12.98
CA LYS A 204 -14.01 6.59 12.69
C LYS A 204 -14.50 7.35 13.93
N GLU A 205 -15.45 6.78 14.66
CA GLU A 205 -15.99 7.40 15.90
C GLU A 205 -14.91 7.53 16.98
N ALA A 206 -13.94 6.61 17.03
CA ALA A 206 -12.81 6.68 17.94
C ALA A 206 -11.68 7.62 17.46
N GLY A 207 -11.84 8.32 16.33
CA GLY A 207 -10.82 9.24 15.81
C GLY A 207 -9.53 8.56 15.35
N LEU A 208 -9.59 7.26 15.02
CA LEU A 208 -8.42 6.49 14.61
C LEU A 208 -7.96 6.89 13.21
N GLU A 209 -6.67 6.68 12.96
CA GLU A 209 -6.01 7.01 11.69
C GLU A 209 -6.41 6.11 10.50
N ILE A 210 -7.47 5.32 10.66
CA ILE A 210 -7.99 4.41 9.63
C ILE A 210 -8.59 5.19 8.46
N THR A 211 -9.21 6.34 8.72
CA THR A 211 -9.77 7.20 7.66
C THR A 211 -8.67 7.74 6.76
N PHE A 212 -7.59 8.26 7.34
CA PHE A 212 -6.44 8.76 6.57
C PHE A 212 -5.80 7.63 5.75
N ALA A 213 -5.66 6.42 6.30
CA ALA A 213 -5.13 5.28 5.56
C ALA A 213 -5.97 4.90 4.32
N ILE A 214 -7.29 5.09 4.37
CA ILE A 214 -8.18 4.85 3.23
C ILE A 214 -8.03 5.94 2.17
N GLU A 215 -7.98 7.22 2.58
CA GLU A 215 -7.73 8.34 1.68
C GLU A 215 -6.40 8.15 0.93
N LEU A 216 -5.37 7.74 1.67
CA LEU A 216 -4.04 7.40 1.16
C LEU A 216 -4.07 6.31 0.09
N PHE A 217 -4.87 5.27 0.33
CA PHE A 217 -5.06 4.16 -0.60
C PHE A 217 -5.78 4.62 -1.88
N ASN A 218 -6.80 5.48 -1.77
CA ASN A 218 -7.54 5.99 -2.91
C ASN A 218 -6.69 6.91 -3.79
N GLU A 219 -5.87 7.77 -3.17
CA GLU A 219 -4.92 8.62 -3.88
C GLU A 219 -3.92 7.80 -4.69
N LEU A 220 -3.41 6.72 -4.08
CA LEU A 220 -2.57 5.80 -4.82
C LEU A 220 -3.32 5.15 -5.97
N TYR A 221 -4.46 4.55 -5.69
CA TYR A 221 -5.21 3.81 -6.70
C TYR A 221 -5.35 4.68 -7.95
N THR A 222 -5.71 5.94 -7.75
CA THR A 222 -5.77 6.98 -8.78
C THR A 222 -4.43 7.21 -9.48
N HIS A 223 -3.31 7.35 -8.74
CA HIS A 223 -2.00 7.51 -9.37
C HIS A 223 -1.57 6.33 -10.24
N LEU A 224 -1.66 5.09 -9.72
CA LEU A 224 -1.30 3.88 -10.46
C LEU A 224 -2.20 3.68 -11.69
N THR A 225 -3.50 3.94 -11.53
CA THR A 225 -4.49 3.63 -12.56
C THR A 225 -4.77 4.79 -13.52
N GLU A 226 -4.43 6.02 -13.20
CA GLU A 226 -4.70 7.16 -14.09
C GLU A 226 -3.40 7.86 -14.46
N SER A 227 -2.60 8.27 -13.48
CA SER A 227 -1.43 9.14 -13.71
C SER A 227 -0.25 8.41 -14.38
N LEU A 228 0.05 7.17 -13.99
CA LEU A 228 1.16 6.42 -14.58
C LEU A 228 0.93 5.95 -16.02
N THR A 229 -0.31 6.00 -16.52
CA THR A 229 -0.63 5.51 -17.87
C THR A 229 -1.33 6.53 -18.76
N SER A 230 -1.74 7.68 -18.22
CA SER A 230 -2.30 8.76 -19.03
C SER A 230 -1.19 9.38 -19.87
N VAL A 231 -1.23 9.14 -21.17
CA VAL A 231 -0.61 10.04 -22.15
C VAL A 231 -1.54 11.24 -22.25
N HIS A 232 -1.25 12.36 -21.57
CA HIS A 232 -2.09 13.55 -21.74
C HIS A 232 -1.72 14.27 -23.04
N PRO A 233 -2.70 14.58 -23.92
CA PRO A 233 -2.47 15.32 -25.14
C PRO A 233 -2.20 16.79 -24.81
N SER A 234 -1.12 17.30 -25.40
CA SER A 234 -0.70 18.69 -25.36
C SER A 234 -1.88 19.63 -25.59
N ARG A 235 -2.15 20.53 -24.64
CA ARG A 235 -2.90 21.75 -24.96
C ARG A 235 -1.90 22.88 -25.12
N LEU A 236 -1.89 23.38 -26.35
CA LEU A 236 -1.15 24.52 -26.89
C LEU A 236 -1.32 25.78 -26.04
#